data_AF-X1MQN1-F1
#
_entry.id   AF-X1MQN1-F1
#
_cell.length_a   1.000
_cell.length_b   1.000
_cell.length_c   1.000
_cell.angle_alpha   90.00
_cell.angle_beta   90.00
_cell.angle_gamma   90.00
#
_symmetry.space_group_name_H-M   'P 1'
#
loop_
_entity.id
_entity.type
_entity.pdbx_description
1 polymer ?
#
loop_
_entity_poly.entity_id
_entity_poly.type
_entity_poly.pdbx_seq_one_letter_code
_entity_poly.pdbx_strand_id
1 'polypeptide(L)'
;FTTEHVSLVVRPVLENRAVMCVGARQRYGGLPRLFIKIDPLLAIGGERAMRRFVFESIPERFIQGFAVETSLNYYCLKKKLKVLYPELKDLTVVIKEKKWGFLKGFKNRMKMFWQLFKIRVLILTNRKEFK
;
A
#
# COMPACT_ATOMS: atom_id res chain seq x y z
N PHE A 1 -0.84 -0.21 -18.18
CA PHE A 1 -0.81 0.99 -17.33
C PHE A 1 -1.14 2.16 -18.25
N THR A 2 -2.29 2.80 -18.07
CA THR A 2 -2.82 3.85 -18.95
C THR A 2 -2.88 5.19 -18.23
N THR A 3 -3.11 6.27 -18.98
CA THR A 3 -3.36 7.62 -18.43
C THR A 3 -4.61 7.64 -17.55
N GLU A 4 -5.59 6.77 -17.80
CA GLU A 4 -6.78 6.61 -16.96
C GLU A 4 -6.41 6.06 -15.59
N HIS A 5 -5.48 5.09 -15.51
CA HIS A 5 -4.98 4.57 -14.24
C HIS A 5 -4.31 5.66 -13.39
N VAL A 6 -3.52 6.52 -14.03
CA VAL A 6 -2.92 7.68 -13.35
C VAL A 6 -4.01 8.62 -12.85
N SER A 7 -4.96 8.95 -13.72
CA SER A 7 -6.07 9.86 -13.39
C SER A 7 -6.92 9.35 -12.22
N LEU A 8 -7.20 8.04 -12.17
CA LEU A 8 -7.95 7.41 -11.08
C LEU A 8 -7.29 7.55 -9.71
N VAL A 9 -5.96 7.53 -9.66
CA VAL A 9 -5.18 7.65 -8.41
C VAL A 9 -4.95 9.13 -8.05
N VAL A 10 -4.68 9.98 -9.04
CA VAL A 10 -4.30 11.39 -8.82
C VAL A 10 -5.51 12.30 -8.59
N ARG A 11 -6.57 12.16 -9.40
CA ARG A 11 -7.74 13.06 -9.38
C ARG A 11 -8.37 13.20 -7.99
N PRO A 12 -8.58 12.13 -7.18
CA PRO A 12 -9.17 12.30 -5.86
C PRO A 12 -8.29 13.07 -4.87
N VAL A 13 -6.97 13.08 -5.07
CA VAL A 13 -6.05 13.87 -4.25
C VAL A 13 -6.08 15.34 -4.66
N LEU A 14 -6.09 15.61 -5.97
CA LEU A 14 -6.20 16.98 -6.52
C LEU A 14 -7.54 17.64 -6.17
N GLU A 15 -8.63 16.88 -6.22
CA GLU A 15 -9.98 17.35 -5.87
C GLU A 15 -10.27 17.35 -4.36
N ASN A 16 -9.24 17.16 -3.53
CA ASN A 16 -9.36 17.16 -2.06
C ASN A 16 -10.34 16.10 -1.49
N ARG A 17 -10.70 15.10 -2.29
CA ARG A 17 -11.56 13.99 -1.86
C ARG A 17 -10.83 12.98 -0.98
N ALA A 18 -9.50 12.95 -1.03
CA ALA A 18 -8.63 12.13 -0.19
C ALA A 18 -7.26 12.79 0.01
N VAL A 19 -6.57 12.49 1.11
CA VAL A 19 -5.17 12.91 1.30
C VAL A 19 -4.19 11.96 0.62
N MET A 20 -4.62 10.71 0.40
CA MET A 20 -3.84 9.65 -0.22
C MET A 20 -4.78 8.72 -0.98
N CYS A 21 -4.34 8.26 -2.14
CA CYS A 21 -4.96 7.19 -2.91
C CYS A 21 -3.95 6.07 -3.13
N VAL A 22 -4.38 4.83 -2.98
CA VAL A 22 -3.57 3.64 -3.26
C VAL A 22 -4.28 2.81 -4.32
N GLY A 23 -3.68 2.68 -5.49
CA GLY A 23 -4.21 1.92 -6.61
C GLY A 23 -4.29 0.43 -6.27
N ALA A 24 -5.51 -0.08 -6.11
CA ALA A 24 -5.74 -1.50 -5.86
C ALA A 24 -5.72 -2.25 -7.21
N ARG A 25 -4.63 -2.96 -7.48
CA ARG A 25 -4.50 -3.84 -8.65
C ARG A 25 -5.41 -5.06 -8.51
N GLN A 26 -5.99 -5.53 -9.61
CA GLN A 26 -6.65 -6.84 -9.63
C GLN A 26 -5.60 -7.96 -9.51
N ARG A 27 -5.70 -8.73 -8.42
CA ARG A 27 -4.93 -9.95 -8.22
C ARG A 27 -5.86 -11.04 -7.73
N TYR A 28 -5.77 -12.24 -8.32
CA TYR A 28 -6.59 -13.41 -7.98
C TYR A 28 -8.08 -13.08 -7.75
N GLY A 29 -8.75 -12.45 -8.72
CA GLY A 29 -10.21 -12.24 -8.65
C GLY A 29 -10.71 -11.27 -7.56
N GLY A 30 -9.86 -10.42 -6.97
CA GLY A 30 -10.29 -9.37 -6.03
C GLY A 30 -9.79 -9.50 -4.59
N LEU A 31 -8.96 -10.50 -4.29
CA LEU A 31 -8.30 -10.70 -2.99
C LEU A 31 -7.70 -9.42 -2.36
N PRO A 32 -6.99 -8.54 -3.12
CA PRO A 32 -6.46 -7.29 -2.58
C PRO A 32 -7.52 -6.37 -1.97
N ARG A 33 -8.73 -6.31 -2.54
CA ARG A 33 -9.83 -5.49 -1.99
C ARG A 33 -10.27 -6.01 -0.63
N LEU A 34 -10.35 -7.34 -0.49
CA LEU A 34 -10.77 -7.96 0.76
C LEU A 34 -9.76 -7.65 1.88
N PHE A 35 -8.46 -7.76 1.58
CA PHE A 35 -7.41 -7.42 2.54
C PHE A 35 -7.41 -5.93 2.92
N ILE A 36 -7.56 -5.03 1.95
CA ILE A 36 -7.64 -3.57 2.21
C ILE A 36 -8.87 -3.23 3.06
N LYS A 37 -10.00 -3.90 2.81
CA LYS A 37 -11.24 -3.70 3.58
C LYS A 37 -11.13 -4.21 5.02
N ILE A 38 -10.39 -5.31 5.23
CA ILE A 38 -10.16 -5.88 6.57
C ILE A 38 -9.13 -5.03 7.34
N ASP A 39 -8.05 -4.63 6.67
CA ASP A 39 -6.98 -3.86 7.27
C ASP A 39 -6.34 -2.91 6.22
N PRO A 40 -6.55 -1.59 6.33
CA PRO A 40 -5.90 -0.59 5.49
C PRO A 40 -4.37 -0.71 5.45
N LEU A 41 -3.74 -1.26 6.49
CA LEU A 41 -2.29 -1.49 6.53
C LEU A 41 -1.85 -2.61 5.59
N LEU A 42 -2.77 -3.39 5.01
CA LEU A 42 -2.51 -4.40 3.98
C LEU A 42 -2.60 -3.83 2.56
N ALA A 43 -2.84 -2.52 2.40
CA ALA A 43 -2.77 -1.84 1.10
C ALA A 43 -1.31 -1.72 0.62
N ILE A 44 -0.77 -2.85 0.17
CA ILE A 44 0.60 -3.00 -0.33
C ILE A 44 0.53 -2.84 -1.85
N GLY A 45 0.48 -1.57 -2.28
CA GLY A 45 0.40 -1.15 -3.67
C GLY A 45 1.41 -0.06 -3.96
N GLY A 46 2.19 -0.24 -5.03
CA GLY A 46 3.21 0.74 -5.42
C GLY A 46 2.60 1.99 -6.06
N GLU A 47 1.45 1.86 -6.72
CA GLU A 47 0.72 2.99 -7.29
C GLU A 47 0.02 3.78 -6.21
N ARG A 48 0.50 4.99 -5.94
CA ARG A 48 -0.09 5.88 -4.95
C ARG A 48 0.10 7.33 -5.34
N ALA A 49 -0.90 8.13 -5.02
CA ALA A 49 -0.81 9.59 -5.02
C ALA A 49 -1.13 10.07 -3.63
N MET A 50 -0.42 11.06 -3.14
CA MET A 50 -0.66 11.61 -1.80
C MET A 50 -0.29 13.08 -1.78
N ARG A 51 -0.84 13.80 -0.82
CA ARG A 51 -0.38 15.16 -0.52
C ARG A 51 1.02 15.10 0.09
N ARG A 52 1.85 16.09 -0.26
CA ARG A 52 3.24 16.18 0.17
C ARG A 52 3.44 16.01 1.68
N PHE A 53 2.60 16.66 2.49
CA PHE A 53 2.71 16.60 3.95
C PHE A 53 2.60 15.16 4.51
N VAL A 54 1.88 14.26 3.84
CA VAL A 54 1.72 12.86 4.27
C VAL A 54 3.07 12.14 4.21
N PHE A 55 3.83 12.40 3.14
CA PHE A 55 5.16 11.81 2.96
C PHE A 55 6.18 12.42 3.93
N GLU A 56 6.18 13.74 4.08
CA GLU A 56 7.10 14.46 4.97
C GLU A 56 6.88 14.14 6.46
N SER A 57 5.71 13.60 6.81
CA SER A 57 5.40 13.19 8.18
C SER A 57 5.97 11.81 8.55
N ILE A 58 6.57 11.08 7.60
CA ILE A 58 7.13 9.75 7.85
C ILE A 58 8.61 9.88 8.25
N PRO A 59 9.04 9.26 9.37
CA PRO A 59 10.44 9.29 9.76
C PRO A 59 11.32 8.59 8.72
N GLU A 60 12.50 9.17 8.43
CA GLU A 60 13.40 8.74 7.34
C GLU A 60 13.74 7.24 7.38
N ARG A 61 13.98 6.69 8.59
CA ARG A 61 14.28 5.25 8.78
C ARG A 61 13.17 4.30 8.30
N PHE A 62 11.94 4.80 8.15
CA PHE A 62 10.81 4.03 7.63
C PHE A 62 10.62 4.20 6.12
N ILE A 63 11.38 5.08 5.45
CA ILE A 63 11.35 5.32 4.01
C ILE A 63 12.24 4.27 3.29
N GLN A 64 11.94 2.99 3.50
CA GLN A 64 12.69 1.90 2.86
C GLN A 64 11.85 0.65 2.67
N GLY A 65 12.10 -0.08 1.58
CA GLY A 65 11.45 -1.37 1.29
C GLY A 65 9.93 -1.34 1.45
N PHE A 66 9.37 -2.34 2.14
CA PHE A 66 7.94 -2.38 2.48
C PHE A 66 7.54 -1.50 3.68
N ALA A 67 8.53 -0.94 4.40
CA ALA A 67 8.28 -0.12 5.58
C ALA A 67 7.63 1.20 5.20
N VAL A 68 8.01 1.78 4.05
CA VAL A 68 7.45 3.06 3.57
C VAL A 68 5.95 2.92 3.34
N GLU A 69 5.53 1.82 2.74
CA GLU A 69 4.13 1.61 2.39
C GLU A 69 3.26 1.46 3.64
N THR A 70 3.73 0.63 4.57
CA THR A 70 3.03 0.35 5.82
C THR A 70 2.98 1.60 6.71
N SER A 71 4.05 2.37 6.74
CA SER A 71 4.17 3.61 7.53
C SER A 71 3.25 4.71 7.03
N LEU A 72 3.12 4.88 5.71
CA LEU A 72 2.18 5.82 5.10
C LEU A 72 0.72 5.46 5.43
N ASN A 73 0.37 4.18 5.31
CA ASN A 73 -0.97 3.69 5.67
C ASN A 73 -1.24 3.88 7.16
N TYR A 74 -0.26 3.58 8.02
CA TYR A 74 -0.36 3.76 9.47
C TYR A 74 -0.54 5.21 9.88
N TYR A 75 0.23 6.13 9.29
CA TYR A 75 0.10 7.55 9.56
C TYR A 75 -1.31 8.06 9.21
N CYS A 76 -1.81 7.71 8.02
CA CYS A 76 -3.15 8.11 7.60
C CYS A 76 -4.24 7.52 8.51
N LEU A 77 -4.10 6.24 8.90
CA LEU A 77 -5.03 5.58 9.82
C LEU A 77 -5.03 6.24 11.21
N LYS A 78 -3.84 6.46 11.78
CA LYS A 78 -3.66 7.06 13.12
C LYS A 78 -4.24 8.48 13.17
N LYS A 79 -4.06 9.25 12.11
CA LYS A 79 -4.57 10.63 11.98
C LYS A 79 -6.01 10.70 11.46
N LYS A 80 -6.67 9.55 11.22
CA LYS A 80 -8.02 9.45 10.65
C LYS A 80 -8.17 10.21 9.33
N LEU A 81 -7.11 10.27 8.54
CA LEU A 81 -7.12 10.94 7.24
C LEU A 81 -7.82 10.08 6.20
N LYS A 82 -8.53 10.74 5.28
CA LYS A 82 -9.29 10.04 4.24
C LYS A 82 -8.36 9.45 3.18
N VAL A 83 -8.39 8.13 3.04
CA VAL A 83 -7.65 7.37 2.03
C VAL A 83 -8.63 6.67 1.10
N LEU A 84 -8.38 6.70 -0.20
CA LEU A 84 -9.18 5.98 -1.20
C LEU A 84 -8.37 4.88 -1.90
N TYR A 85 -9.08 3.85 -2.34
CA TYR A 85 -8.49 2.67 -2.97
C TYR A 85 -9.10 2.41 -4.35
N PRO A 86 -8.83 3.28 -5.34
CA PRO A 86 -9.39 3.13 -6.68
C PRO A 86 -8.94 1.80 -7.32
N GLU A 87 -9.83 1.18 -8.09
CA GLU A 87 -9.51 -0.01 -8.87
C GLU A 87 -8.71 0.35 -10.11
N LEU A 88 -7.55 -0.29 -10.27
CA LEU A 88 -6.82 -0.26 -11.54
C LEU A 88 -7.22 -1.51 -12.34
N LYS A 89 -8.29 -1.39 -13.14
CA LYS A 89 -8.77 -2.45 -14.03
C LYS A 89 -7.69 -2.85 -15.04
N ASP A 90 -7.63 -4.13 -15.38
CA ASP A 90 -6.70 -4.70 -16.36
C ASP A 90 -5.20 -4.53 -16.03
N LEU A 91 -4.89 -4.10 -14.80
CA LEU A 91 -3.51 -4.00 -14.33
C LEU A 91 -3.06 -5.28 -13.62
N THR A 92 -2.83 -6.31 -14.43
CA THR A 92 -2.40 -7.63 -13.94
C THR A 92 -0.88 -7.73 -14.02
N VAL A 93 -0.20 -7.86 -12.87
CA VAL A 93 1.23 -8.20 -12.85
C VAL A 93 1.38 -9.72 -12.92
N VAL A 94 2.31 -10.20 -13.75
CA VAL A 94 2.63 -11.64 -13.84
C VAL A 94 2.85 -12.19 -12.44
N ILE A 95 2.03 -13.17 -12.08
CA ILE A 95 2.04 -13.78 -10.76
C ILE A 95 3.42 -14.42 -10.55
N LYS A 96 4.07 -14.10 -9.43
CA LYS A 96 5.42 -14.60 -9.09
C LYS A 96 5.53 -16.13 -9.19
N GLU A 97 4.46 -16.86 -8.88
CA GLU A 97 4.35 -18.32 -9.01
C GLU A 97 4.41 -18.81 -10.46
N LYS A 98 3.87 -18.04 -11.41
CA LYS A 98 3.93 -18.38 -12.84
C LYS A 98 5.32 -18.08 -13.44
N LYS A 99 6.10 -17.18 -12.82
CA LYS A 99 7.45 -16.79 -13.28
C LYS A 99 8.59 -17.63 -12.65
N TRP A 100 8.44 -18.10 -11.41
CA TRP A 100 9.51 -18.79 -10.67
C TRP A 100 9.15 -20.20 -10.21
N GLY A 101 7.94 -20.69 -10.51
CA GLY A 101 7.38 -21.93 -10.00
C GLY A 101 6.62 -21.74 -8.69
N PHE A 102 5.63 -22.61 -8.45
CA PHE A 102 4.68 -22.52 -7.33
C PHE A 102 5.38 -22.48 -5.96
N LEU A 103 6.35 -23.36 -5.71
CA LEU A 103 7.07 -23.45 -4.43
C LEU A 103 7.92 -22.21 -4.13
N LYS A 104 8.69 -21.70 -5.11
CA LYS A 104 9.49 -20.48 -4.94
C LYS A 104 8.60 -19.25 -4.76
N GLY A 105 7.48 -19.19 -5.47
CA GLY A 105 6.48 -18.15 -5.32
C GLY A 105 5.83 -18.14 -3.93
N PHE A 106 5.50 -19.32 -3.39
CA PHE A 106 4.96 -19.45 -2.03
C PHE A 106 5.97 -19.06 -0.94
N LYS A 107 7.23 -19.54 -1.01
CA LYS A 107 8.28 -19.16 -0.05
C LYS A 107 8.52 -17.65 -0.03
N ASN A 108 8.53 -17.01 -1.19
CA ASN A 108 8.66 -15.55 -1.30
C ASN A 108 7.44 -14.80 -0.75
N ARG A 109 6.23 -15.36 -0.86
CA ARG A 109 5.04 -14.80 -0.19
C ARG A 109 5.18 -14.86 1.33
N MET A 110 5.59 -15.99 1.89
CA MET A 110 5.80 -16.13 3.33
C MET A 110 6.87 -15.17 3.85
N LYS A 111 7.97 -15.01 3.11
CA LYS A 111 9.02 -14.03 3.45
C LYS A 111 8.49 -12.59 3.47
N MET A 112 7.65 -12.21 2.51
CA MET A 112 7.01 -10.89 2.49
C MET A 112 6.06 -10.68 3.68
N PHE A 113 5.21 -11.67 3.99
CA PHE A 113 4.33 -11.59 5.16
C PHE A 113 5.10 -11.44 6.47
N TRP A 114 6.21 -12.17 6.62
CA TRP A 114 7.09 -12.05 7.78
C TRP A 114 7.73 -10.66 7.90
N GLN A 115 8.17 -10.08 6.77
CA GLN A 115 8.69 -8.71 6.75
C GLN A 115 7.62 -7.69 7.15
N LEU A 116 6.40 -7.81 6.62
CA LEU A 116 5.28 -6.94 6.97
C LEU A 116 4.93 -7.04 8.46
N PHE A 117 4.93 -8.24 9.03
CA PHE A 117 4.71 -8.45 10.45
C PHE A 117 5.77 -7.75 11.30
N LYS A 118 7.06 -7.93 10.97
CA LYS A 118 8.17 -7.24 11.68
C LYS A 118 8.04 -5.71 11.60
N ILE A 119 7.72 -5.18 10.42
CA ILE A 119 7.51 -3.74 10.22
C ILE A 119 6.34 -3.24 11.08
N ARG A 120 5.24 -3.99 11.15
CA ARG A 120 4.10 -3.63 12.00
C ARG A 120 4.47 -3.55 13.47
N VAL A 121 5.17 -4.56 13.98
CA VAL A 121 5.67 -4.55 15.36
C VAL A 121 6.58 -3.33 15.58
N LEU A 122 7.50 -3.06 14.64
CA LEU A 122 8.41 -1.91 14.72
C LEU A 122 7.65 -0.57 14.76
N ILE A 123 6.64 -0.39 13.91
CA ILE A 123 5.80 0.83 13.88
C ILE A 123 5.02 0.98 15.19
N LEU A 124 4.43 -0.11 15.70
CA LEU A 124 3.64 -0.09 16.94
C LEU A 124 4.50 0.26 18.17
N THR A 125 5.71 -0.31 18.26
CA THR A 125 6.66 0.03 19.33
C THR A 125 7.11 1.49 19.24
N ASN A 126 7.26 2.03 18.03
CA ASN A 126 7.74 3.39 17.78
C ASN A 126 6.63 4.39 17.42
N ARG A 127 5.40 4.15 17.88
CA ARG A 127 4.23 4.98 17.57
C ARG A 127 4.39 6.48 17.89
N LYS A 128 5.31 6.83 18.80
CA LYS A 128 5.60 8.21 19.23
C LYS A 128 6.30 9.05 18.15
N GLU A 129 6.96 8.41 17.19
CA GLU A 129 7.71 9.10 16.13
C GLU A 129 6.83 9.54 14.95
N PHE A 130 5.67 8.91 14.82
CA PHE A 130 4.61 9.35 13.90
C PHE A 130 3.84 10.49 14.55
N LYS A 131 4.39 11.71 14.48
CA LYS A 131 3.81 12.92 15.08
C LYS A 131 2.52 13.37 14.43
#